data_AF-A0A174WA88-F1
#
_entry.id   AF-A0A174WA88-F1
#
_cell.length_a   1.000
_cell.length_b   1.000
_cell.length_c   1.000
_cell.angle_alpha   90.00
_cell.angle_beta   90.00
_cell.angle_gamma   90.00
#
_symmetry.space_group_name_H-M   'P 1'
#
loop_
_entity.id
_entity.type
_entity.pdbx_description
1 polymer ?
#
loop_
_entity_poly.entity_id
_entity_poly.type
_entity_poly.pdbx_seq_one_letter_code
_entity_poly.pdbx_strand_id
1 'polypeptide(L)'
;MDTKDTRQTYKQYKERQKRIAIKKSYDDKLEQSSNKIEDLYVQLEQIKAALNNQIETRQQIRNEMHREMLRQYNKDNTIEETIELAEKTTCSRDSIREIQNACSTGINVSTVDLDTIDKLIDIEQDICNEIPHTNFISDLLIRRGGHTKFPSEKNDVNEEDDANGT
;
A
#
# COMPACT_ATOMS: atom_id res chain seq x y z
N MET A 1 28.35 30.66 -79.67
CA MET A 1 28.20 29.79 -78.49
C MET A 1 27.72 28.44 -79.00
N ASP A 2 28.59 27.44 -78.96
CA ASP A 2 28.35 26.12 -79.55
C ASP A 2 27.94 25.17 -78.42
N THR A 3 26.63 24.99 -78.23
CA THR A 3 26.10 23.97 -77.32
C THR A 3 26.37 22.60 -77.95
N LYS A 4 27.61 22.13 -77.79
CA LYS A 4 27.97 20.74 -78.07
C LYS A 4 27.05 19.85 -77.25
N ASP A 5 26.13 19.22 -77.96
CA ASP A 5 25.17 18.23 -77.51
C ASP A 5 25.92 17.16 -76.70
N THR A 6 25.96 17.34 -75.37
CA THR A 6 26.79 16.52 -74.48
C THR A 6 26.09 15.19 -74.28
N ARG A 7 26.32 14.25 -75.20
CA ARG A 7 25.66 12.93 -75.18
C ARG A 7 26.32 12.00 -74.15
N GLN A 8 25.49 11.45 -73.27
CA GLN A 8 25.90 10.46 -72.28
C GLN A 8 26.18 9.11 -72.96
N THR A 9 27.25 8.43 -72.56
CA THR A 9 27.53 7.05 -73.01
C THR A 9 26.62 6.03 -72.32
N TYR A 10 26.38 4.89 -72.96
CA TYR A 10 25.57 3.80 -72.39
C TYR A 10 26.09 3.31 -71.03
N LYS A 11 27.42 3.21 -70.86
CA LYS A 11 28.06 2.83 -69.60
C LYS A 11 27.72 3.83 -68.48
N GLN A 12 27.88 5.12 -68.76
CA GLN A 12 27.52 6.17 -67.80
C GLN A 12 26.02 6.12 -67.46
N TYR A 13 25.14 5.81 -68.40
CA TYR A 13 23.70 5.66 -68.16
C TYR A 13 23.41 4.53 -67.18
N LYS A 14 23.99 3.35 -67.42
CA LYS A 14 23.82 2.19 -66.53
C LYS A 14 24.35 2.45 -65.12
N GLU A 15 25.48 3.14 -64.98
CA GLU A 15 26.02 3.51 -63.67
C GLU A 15 25.13 4.51 -62.93
N ARG A 16 24.52 5.49 -63.62
CA ARG A 16 23.53 6.40 -63.02
C ARG A 16 22.30 5.65 -62.53
N GLN A 17 21.77 4.72 -63.33
CA GLN A 17 20.62 3.90 -62.95
C GLN A 17 20.90 3.09 -61.68
N LYS A 18 22.10 2.49 -61.58
CA LYS A 18 22.51 1.79 -60.34
C LYS A 18 22.52 2.73 -59.14
N ARG A 19 23.09 3.93 -59.25
CA ARG A 19 23.12 4.91 -58.16
C ARG A 19 21.72 5.37 -57.75
N ILE A 20 20.82 5.60 -58.71
CA ILE A 20 19.43 5.98 -58.46
C ILE A 20 18.70 4.86 -57.72
N ALA A 21 18.85 3.60 -58.17
CA ALA A 21 18.22 2.45 -57.53
C ALA A 21 18.71 2.26 -56.08
N ILE A 22 20.02 2.42 -55.84
CA ILE A 22 20.59 2.39 -54.49
C ILE A 22 19.97 3.49 -53.62
N LYS A 23 19.98 4.74 -54.10
CA LYS A 23 19.39 5.87 -53.36
C LYS A 23 17.94 5.59 -52.99
N LYS A 24 17.12 5.18 -53.97
CA LYS A 24 15.70 4.86 -53.75
C LYS A 24 15.53 3.79 -52.67
N SER A 25 16.31 2.71 -52.73
CA SER A 25 16.23 1.63 -51.73
C SER A 25 16.57 2.10 -50.32
N TYR A 26 17.51 3.04 -50.15
CA TYR A 26 17.83 3.60 -48.84
C TYR A 26 16.81 4.65 -48.39
N ASP A 27 16.29 5.47 -49.30
CA ASP A 27 15.20 6.40 -49.01
C ASP A 27 13.96 5.63 -48.48
N ASP A 28 13.58 4.52 -49.13
CA ASP A 28 12.47 3.66 -48.69
C ASP A 28 12.71 3.07 -47.28
N LYS A 29 13.96 2.68 -46.97
CA LYS A 29 14.33 2.16 -45.64
C LYS A 29 14.30 3.25 -44.57
N LEU A 30 14.73 4.46 -44.90
CA LEU A 30 14.68 5.60 -43.99
C LEU A 30 13.23 5.95 -43.67
N GLU A 31 12.35 6.00 -44.68
CA GLU A 31 10.93 6.25 -44.50
C GLU A 31 10.27 5.19 -43.58
N GLN A 32 10.54 3.90 -43.83
CA GLN A 32 10.06 2.83 -42.94
C GLN A 32 10.56 2.99 -41.51
N SER A 33 11.83 3.36 -41.32
CA SER A 33 12.40 3.59 -40.00
C SER A 33 11.77 4.79 -39.32
N SER A 34 11.50 5.88 -40.05
CA SER A 34 10.84 7.08 -39.52
C SER A 34 9.42 6.77 -39.05
N ASN A 35 8.64 6.03 -39.85
CA ASN A 35 7.30 5.60 -39.46
C ASN A 35 7.34 4.74 -38.19
N LYS A 36 8.32 3.82 -38.09
CA LYS A 36 8.46 3.00 -36.88
C LYS A 36 8.82 3.81 -35.64
N ILE A 37 9.63 4.85 -35.79
CA ILE A 37 9.96 5.78 -34.70
C ILE A 37 8.70 6.52 -34.24
N GLU A 38 7.87 6.99 -35.16
CA GLU A 38 6.61 7.67 -34.84
C GLU A 38 5.64 6.75 -34.09
N ASP A 39 5.46 5.50 -34.56
CA ASP A 39 4.66 4.50 -33.86
C ASP A 39 5.13 4.27 -32.42
N LEU A 40 6.46 4.19 -32.21
CA LEU A 40 7.04 4.00 -30.88
C LEU A 40 6.79 5.22 -29.98
N TYR A 41 6.84 6.44 -30.51
CA TYR A 41 6.49 7.64 -29.75
C TYR A 41 5.03 7.64 -29.31
N VAL A 42 4.10 7.25 -30.20
CA VAL A 42 2.68 7.13 -29.86
C VAL A 42 2.46 6.12 -28.74
N GLN A 43 3.09 4.94 -28.82
CA GLN A 43 3.02 3.92 -27.78
C GLN A 43 3.58 4.41 -26.44
N LEU A 44 4.68 5.16 -26.46
CA LEU A 44 5.29 5.70 -25.27
C LEU A 44 4.37 6.71 -24.56
N GLU A 45 3.65 7.55 -25.30
CA GLU A 45 2.66 8.46 -24.72
C GLU A 45 1.44 7.71 -24.13
N GLN A 46 0.98 6.65 -24.79
CA GLN A 46 -0.08 5.80 -24.23
C GLN A 46 0.33 5.14 -22.92
N ILE A 47 1.57 4.62 -22.85
CA ILE A 47 2.10 4.01 -21.62
C ILE A 47 2.24 5.04 -20.50
N LYS A 48 2.71 6.27 -20.80
CA LYS A 48 2.77 7.36 -19.82
C LYS A 48 1.38 7.70 -19.26
N ALA A 49 0.37 7.81 -20.12
CA ALA A 49 -0.99 8.08 -19.68
C ALA A 49 -1.54 6.96 -18.78
N ALA A 50 -1.31 5.69 -19.17
CA ALA A 50 -1.69 4.55 -18.36
C ALA A 50 -1.00 4.54 -16.98
N LEU A 51 0.30 4.86 -16.94
CA LEU A 51 1.05 4.99 -15.69
C LEU A 51 0.47 6.08 -14.78
N ASN A 52 0.18 7.26 -15.33
CA ASN A 52 -0.41 8.35 -14.57
C ASN A 52 -1.77 7.97 -13.98
N ASN A 53 -2.64 7.34 -14.79
CA ASN A 53 -3.92 6.81 -14.30
C ASN A 53 -3.73 5.81 -13.16
N GLN A 54 -2.72 4.93 -13.25
CA GLN A 54 -2.44 3.96 -12.20
C GLN A 54 -1.94 4.63 -10.91
N ILE A 55 -1.12 5.69 -11.03
CA ILE A 55 -0.65 6.49 -9.89
C ILE A 55 -1.84 7.17 -9.20
N GLU A 56 -2.75 7.79 -9.96
CA GLU A 56 -3.96 8.41 -9.43
C GLU A 56 -4.87 7.39 -8.74
N THR A 57 -5.11 6.25 -9.38
CA THR A 57 -5.90 5.14 -8.82
C THR A 57 -5.31 4.67 -7.49
N ARG A 58 -3.98 4.47 -7.41
CA ARG A 58 -3.30 4.11 -6.17
C ARG A 58 -3.52 5.15 -5.07
N GLN A 59 -3.47 6.44 -5.41
CA GLN A 59 -3.70 7.51 -4.43
C GLN A 59 -5.15 7.54 -3.96
N GLN A 60 -6.11 7.29 -4.84
CA GLN A 60 -7.53 7.18 -4.48
C GLN A 60 -7.77 6.02 -3.50
N ILE A 61 -7.22 4.83 -3.80
CA ILE A 61 -7.31 3.65 -2.91
C ILE A 61 -6.72 3.97 -1.54
N ARG A 62 -5.54 4.60 -1.49
CA ARG A 62 -4.94 5.03 -0.22
C ARG A 62 -5.88 5.98 0.52
N ASN A 63 -6.38 7.03 -0.14
CA ASN A 63 -7.28 7.98 0.51
C ASN A 63 -8.58 7.31 1.01
N GLU A 64 -9.11 6.35 0.28
CA GLU A 64 -10.29 5.57 0.69
C GLU A 64 -10.01 4.70 1.91
N MET A 65 -8.90 3.96 1.91
CA MET A 65 -8.42 3.20 3.07
C MET A 65 -8.32 4.10 4.31
N HIS A 66 -7.70 5.28 4.19
CA HIS A 66 -7.57 6.22 5.30
C HIS A 66 -8.92 6.70 5.83
N ARG A 67 -9.87 7.02 4.96
CA ARG A 67 -11.22 7.42 5.37
C ARG A 67 -11.93 6.30 6.11
N GLU A 68 -11.74 5.06 5.68
CA GLU A 68 -12.36 3.91 6.34
C GLU A 68 -11.71 3.63 7.69
N MET A 69 -10.38 3.67 7.80
CA MET A 69 -9.69 3.54 9.09
C MET A 69 -10.12 4.61 10.09
N LEU A 70 -10.22 5.87 9.65
CA LEU A 70 -10.72 6.97 10.50
C LEU A 70 -12.15 6.70 11.01
N ARG A 71 -13.03 6.12 10.18
CA ARG A 71 -14.38 5.74 10.63
C ARG A 71 -14.36 4.63 11.67
N GLN A 72 -13.44 3.67 11.58
CA GLN A 72 -13.32 2.59 12.55
C GLN A 72 -12.83 3.10 13.90
N TYR A 73 -11.81 3.97 13.90
CA TYR A 73 -11.26 4.52 15.15
C TYR A 73 -12.12 5.63 15.76
N ASN A 74 -12.96 6.31 14.98
CA ASN A 74 -13.92 7.29 15.50
C ASN A 74 -15.20 6.66 16.09
N LYS A 75 -15.20 5.35 16.35
CA LYS A 75 -16.24 4.69 17.14
C LYS A 75 -15.97 4.89 18.62
N ASP A 76 -17.03 5.12 19.40
CA ASP A 76 -16.93 5.40 20.83
C ASP A 76 -16.10 4.32 21.54
N ASN A 77 -15.09 4.77 22.28
CA ASN A 77 -14.18 4.00 23.14
C ASN A 77 -13.11 3.15 22.44
N THR A 78 -13.06 3.04 21.10
CA THR A 78 -12.04 2.21 20.41
C THR A 78 -10.62 2.63 20.78
N ILE A 79 -10.32 3.93 20.71
CA ILE A 79 -8.95 4.42 20.98
C ILE A 79 -8.58 4.26 22.45
N GLU A 80 -9.52 4.50 23.35
CA GLU A 80 -9.30 4.35 24.79
C GLU A 80 -9.01 2.89 25.13
N GLU A 81 -9.77 1.96 24.52
CA GLU A 81 -9.52 0.52 24.61
C GLU A 81 -8.15 0.14 24.03
N THR A 82 -7.81 0.62 22.83
CA THR A 82 -6.51 0.36 22.20
C THR A 82 -5.37 0.86 23.08
N ILE A 83 -5.46 2.06 23.67
CA ILE A 83 -4.45 2.59 24.58
C ILE A 83 -4.32 1.72 25.83
N GLU A 84 -5.43 1.36 26.47
CA GLU A 84 -5.39 0.55 27.69
C GLU A 84 -4.80 -0.85 27.46
N LEU A 85 -5.05 -1.42 26.28
CA LEU A 85 -4.46 -2.69 25.87
C LEU A 85 -2.99 -2.52 25.52
N ALA A 86 -2.61 -1.47 24.80
CA ALA A 86 -1.22 -1.17 24.47
C ALA A 86 -0.36 -0.97 25.73
N GLU A 87 -0.94 -0.43 26.80
CA GLU A 87 -0.26 -0.31 28.08
C GLU A 87 0.10 -1.66 28.73
N LYS A 88 -0.45 -2.78 28.23
CA LYS A 88 -0.15 -4.14 28.69
C LYS A 88 0.82 -4.89 27.78
N THR A 89 1.21 -4.30 26.65
CA THR A 89 2.18 -4.87 25.69
C THR A 89 3.58 -4.27 25.88
N THR A 90 4.53 -4.76 25.08
CA THR A 90 5.89 -4.22 24.96
C THR A 90 5.98 -2.96 24.09
N CYS A 91 4.84 -2.44 23.61
CA CYS A 91 4.79 -1.21 22.83
C CYS A 91 5.49 -0.05 23.55
N SER A 92 6.16 0.80 22.77
CA SER A 92 6.83 1.98 23.27
C SER A 92 5.85 2.91 23.99
N ARG A 93 6.19 3.28 25.24
CA ARG A 93 5.39 4.21 26.04
C ARG A 93 5.32 5.60 25.39
N ASP A 94 6.37 5.99 24.66
CA ASP A 94 6.37 7.26 23.92
C ASP A 94 5.34 7.22 22.77
N SER A 95 5.26 6.11 22.02
CA SER A 95 4.28 5.93 20.95
C SER A 95 2.84 5.91 21.47
N ILE A 96 2.59 5.22 22.58
CA ILE A 96 1.28 5.19 23.25
C ILE A 96 0.89 6.62 23.67
N ARG A 97 1.82 7.37 24.25
CA ARG A 97 1.58 8.74 24.70
C ARG A 97 1.36 9.72 23.54
N GLU A 98 2.09 9.57 22.44
CA GLU A 98 1.88 10.36 21.21
C GLU A 98 0.44 10.19 20.69
N ILE A 99 -0.02 8.94 20.57
CA ILE A 99 -1.39 8.62 20.14
C ILE A 99 -2.41 9.15 21.14
N GLN A 100 -2.20 8.92 22.44
CA GLN A 100 -3.09 9.43 23.47
C GLN A 100 -3.24 10.95 23.41
N ASN A 101 -2.14 11.68 23.19
CA ASN A 101 -2.17 13.13 23.03
C ASN A 101 -2.90 13.54 21.75
N ALA A 102 -2.58 12.91 20.62
CA ALA A 102 -3.18 13.20 19.32
C ALA A 102 -4.69 12.91 19.27
N CYS A 103 -5.14 11.91 20.03
CA CYS A 103 -6.53 11.46 20.08
C CYS A 103 -7.31 11.95 21.31
N SER A 104 -6.67 12.70 22.23
CA SER A 104 -7.26 13.16 23.50
C SER A 104 -8.56 13.97 23.36
N THR A 105 -8.78 14.60 22.21
CA THR A 105 -9.99 15.37 21.88
C THR A 105 -10.94 14.65 20.91
N GLY A 106 -10.71 13.35 20.65
CA GLY A 106 -11.36 12.55 19.61
C GLY A 106 -10.62 12.58 18.26
N ILE A 107 -10.84 11.55 17.42
CA ILE A 107 -10.31 11.52 16.04
C ILE A 107 -11.19 12.38 15.14
N ASN A 108 -10.81 13.64 15.00
CA ASN A 108 -11.42 14.49 14.00
C ASN A 108 -10.82 14.16 12.63
N VAL A 109 -11.68 13.75 11.69
CA VAL A 109 -11.36 13.42 10.28
C VAL A 109 -10.58 14.53 9.57
N SER A 110 -10.61 15.76 10.10
CA SER A 110 -9.89 16.92 9.56
C SER A 110 -8.51 17.19 10.19
N THR A 111 -8.11 16.51 11.27
CA THR A 111 -6.88 16.85 12.03
C THR A 111 -5.91 15.70 12.28
N VAL A 112 -6.31 14.43 12.08
CA VAL A 112 -5.43 13.28 12.28
C VAL A 112 -4.62 13.01 11.01
N ASP A 113 -3.30 12.99 11.14
CA ASP A 113 -2.38 12.74 10.04
C ASP A 113 -2.25 11.23 9.71
N LEU A 114 -1.71 10.93 8.53
CA LEU A 114 -1.51 9.53 8.10
C LEU A 114 -0.59 8.75 9.05
N ASP A 115 0.42 9.41 9.60
CA ASP A 115 1.42 8.81 10.49
C ASP A 115 0.78 8.31 11.79
N THR A 116 -0.18 9.06 12.35
CA THR A 116 -0.91 8.64 13.55
C THR A 116 -1.77 7.39 13.29
N ILE A 117 -2.37 7.27 12.11
CA ILE A 117 -3.15 6.07 11.73
C ILE A 117 -2.23 4.85 11.58
N ASP A 118 -1.09 5.01 10.91
CA ASP A 118 -0.14 3.91 10.72
C ASP A 118 0.41 3.44 12.08
N LYS A 119 0.78 4.37 12.97
CA LYS A 119 1.20 4.06 14.35
C LYS A 119 0.10 3.36 15.17
N LEU A 120 -1.17 3.74 14.99
CA LEU A 120 -2.30 3.06 15.63
C LEU A 120 -2.41 1.60 15.19
N ILE A 121 -2.26 1.35 13.89
CA ILE A 121 -2.29 -0.01 13.32
C ILE A 121 -1.12 -0.84 13.86
N ASP A 122 0.09 -0.27 13.94
CA ASP A 122 1.24 -0.97 14.49
C ASP A 122 1.02 -1.40 15.95
N ILE A 123 0.45 -0.51 16.77
CA ILE A 123 0.08 -0.84 18.16
C ILE A 123 -0.97 -1.94 18.21
N GLU A 124 -2.00 -1.90 17.36
CA GLU A 124 -3.03 -2.95 17.33
C GLU A 124 -2.47 -4.30 16.89
N GLN A 125 -1.49 -4.30 15.99
CA GLN A 125 -0.79 -5.51 15.59
C GLN A 125 -0.02 -6.12 16.76
N ASP A 126 0.70 -5.29 17.54
CA ASP A 126 1.41 -5.72 18.74
C ASP A 126 0.44 -6.25 19.82
N ILE A 127 -0.69 -5.57 20.04
CA ILE A 127 -1.76 -6.06 20.93
C ILE A 127 -2.23 -7.44 20.50
N CYS A 128 -2.52 -7.65 19.21
CA CYS A 128 -2.98 -8.95 18.71
C CYS A 128 -1.92 -10.05 18.85
N ASN A 129 -0.64 -9.69 18.75
CA ASN A 129 0.46 -10.64 18.87
C ASN A 129 0.75 -11.03 20.32
N GLU A 130 0.64 -10.08 21.24
CA GLU A 130 1.10 -10.24 22.63
C GLU A 130 -0.02 -10.55 23.62
N ILE A 131 -1.25 -10.14 23.35
CA ILE A 131 -2.40 -10.36 24.23
C ILE A 131 -3.23 -11.53 23.73
N PRO A 132 -3.24 -12.69 24.42
CA PRO A 132 -4.04 -13.83 24.02
C PRO A 132 -5.54 -13.50 24.09
N HIS A 133 -6.27 -13.77 23.01
CA HIS A 133 -7.73 -13.52 22.92
C HIS A 133 -8.55 -14.20 24.03
N THR A 134 -8.03 -15.26 24.67
CA THR A 134 -8.68 -15.97 25.78
C THR A 134 -8.65 -15.20 27.11
N ASN A 135 -7.61 -14.39 27.36
CA ASN A 135 -7.52 -13.56 28.58
C ASN A 135 -8.42 -12.33 28.47
N PHE A 136 -8.61 -11.84 27.24
CA PHE A 136 -9.43 -10.67 26.93
C PHE A 136 -10.90 -10.85 27.36
N ILE A 137 -11.52 -12.00 27.06
CA ILE A 137 -12.90 -12.28 27.46
C ILE A 137 -13.05 -12.32 28.99
N SER A 138 -12.09 -12.93 29.71
CA SER A 138 -12.12 -13.01 31.17
C SER A 138 -12.03 -11.62 31.80
N ASP A 139 -11.08 -10.79 31.35
CA ASP A 139 -10.86 -9.44 31.90
C ASP A 139 -12.01 -8.48 31.58
N LEU A 140 -12.62 -8.59 30.40
CA LEU A 140 -13.78 -7.82 30.00
C LEU A 140 -15.03 -8.21 30.83
N LEU A 141 -15.23 -9.51 31.08
CA LEU A 141 -16.32 -10.02 31.91
C LEU A 141 -16.15 -9.60 33.38
N ILE A 142 -14.93 -9.69 33.93
CA ILE A 142 -14.63 -9.28 35.31
C ILE A 142 -14.91 -7.78 35.49
N ARG A 143 -14.50 -6.92 34.56
CA ARG A 143 -14.75 -5.47 34.63
C ARG A 143 -16.22 -5.08 34.49
N ARG A 144 -17.04 -5.91 33.84
CA ARG A 144 -18.49 -5.70 33.70
C ARG A 144 -19.29 -6.33 34.85
N GLY A 145 -18.63 -6.89 35.88
CA GLY A 145 -19.24 -7.52 37.04
C GLY A 145 -19.69 -8.97 36.83
N GLY A 146 -19.29 -9.61 35.73
CA GLY A 146 -19.56 -11.01 35.44
C GLY A 146 -18.45 -11.91 35.97
N HIS A 147 -18.70 -12.61 37.08
CA HIS A 147 -17.83 -13.73 37.48
C HIS A 147 -18.22 -14.99 36.69
N THR A 148 -17.44 -15.34 35.67
CA THR A 148 -17.49 -16.67 35.06
C THR A 148 -16.18 -17.38 35.33
N LYS A 149 -16.21 -18.40 36.20
CA LYS A 149 -15.11 -19.36 36.34
C LYS A 149 -15.06 -20.25 35.10
N PHE A 150 -13.92 -20.31 34.43
CA PHE A 150 -13.71 -21.25 33.35
C PHE A 150 -13.46 -22.67 33.91
N PRO A 151 -13.90 -23.74 33.23
CA PRO A 151 -13.89 -25.11 33.76
C PRO A 151 -12.51 -25.72 34.03
N SER A 152 -11.42 -25.00 33.78
CA SER A 152 -10.04 -25.49 33.97
C SER A 152 -9.40 -25.09 35.30
N GLU A 153 -10.06 -24.28 36.14
CA GLU A 153 -9.62 -24.07 37.52
C GLU A 153 -9.89 -25.35 38.32
N LYS A 154 -8.93 -26.27 38.29
CA LYS A 154 -8.89 -27.38 39.26
C LYS A 154 -8.83 -26.74 40.64
N ASN A 155 -9.87 -26.99 41.42
CA ASN A 155 -9.89 -26.73 42.85
C ASN A 155 -8.80 -27.61 43.51
N ASP A 156 -7.62 -27.06 43.76
CA ASP A 156 -6.72 -27.60 44.77
C ASP A 156 -7.27 -27.21 46.14
N VAL A 157 -8.35 -27.88 46.55
CA VAL A 157 -8.77 -27.92 47.94
C VAL A 157 -8.28 -29.27 48.47
N ASN A 158 -7.08 -29.26 49.06
CA ASN A 158 -6.73 -30.27 50.04
C ASN A 158 -7.62 -30.02 51.26
N GLU A 159 -8.78 -30.66 51.33
CA GLU A 159 -9.45 -30.88 52.62
C GLU A 159 -8.68 -31.99 53.32
N GLU A 160 -7.84 -31.60 54.28
CA GLU A 160 -7.26 -32.52 55.25
C GLU A 160 -8.40 -33.15 56.06
N ASP A 161 -8.36 -34.48 56.10
CA ASP A 161 -9.10 -35.35 57.01
C ASP A 161 -9.03 -34.83 58.46
N ASP A 162 -10.19 -34.66 59.10
CA ASP A 162 -10.27 -34.77 60.54
C ASP A 162 -11.50 -35.61 60.93
N ALA A 163 -11.34 -36.92 60.74
CA ALA A 163 -12.16 -37.93 61.37
C ALA A 163 -11.58 -38.24 62.75
N ASN A 164 -12.14 -37.67 63.82
CA ASN A 164 -12.27 -38.36 65.10
C ASN A 164 -13.15 -37.63 66.12
N GLY A 165 -14.15 -38.35 66.64
CA GLY A 165 -14.94 -37.91 67.79
C GLY A 165 -16.16 -38.80 67.99
N THR A 166 -15.91 -40.00 68.52
CA THR A 166 -16.94 -40.85 69.16
C THR A 166 -17.32 -40.26 70.51
#